data_AF-A0A4D4JQ98-F1
#
_entry.id   AF-A0A4D4JQ98-F1
#
_cell.length_a   1.000
_cell.length_b   1.000
_cell.length_c   1.000
_cell.angle_alpha   90.00
_cell.angle_beta   90.00
_cell.angle_gamma   90.00
#
_symmetry.space_group_name_H-M   'P 1'
#
loop_
_entity.id
_entity.type
_entity.pdbx_description
1 polymer ?
#
loop_
_entity_poly.entity_id
_entity_poly.type
_entity_poly.pdbx_seq_one_letter_code
_entity_poly.pdbx_strand_id
1 'polypeptide(L)'
;MKPSRQQGKLLFKILGVLAGIVFIAFGMQERSELSRTLKIGKHAVVEPITQYTEFKKSGSSTYTAEFRFKTESGQQMVVKHSFPEEVLAEFKANRPVEIAYLPNDPSSFVFVKQASSWTLVLVGGALALAALLLL
;
A
#
# COMPACT_ATOMS: atom_id res chain seq x y z
N MET A 1 -20.12 -5.71 -40.46
CA MET A 1 -19.03 -4.80 -40.87
C MET A 1 -17.75 -5.24 -40.16
N LYS A 2 -16.72 -5.71 -40.87
CA LYS A 2 -15.42 -5.99 -40.25
C LYS A 2 -14.79 -4.65 -39.87
N PRO A 3 -14.46 -4.38 -38.60
CA PRO A 3 -13.74 -3.16 -38.25
C PRO A 3 -12.46 -3.13 -39.08
N SER A 4 -12.18 -2.00 -39.71
CA SER A 4 -10.91 -1.85 -40.41
C SER A 4 -9.79 -2.08 -39.40
N ARG A 5 -8.67 -2.70 -39.80
CA ARG A 5 -7.52 -2.95 -38.91
C ARG A 5 -7.09 -1.69 -38.13
N GLN A 6 -7.41 -0.51 -38.64
CA GLN A 6 -7.16 0.80 -38.05
C GLN A 6 -8.12 1.15 -36.90
N GLN A 7 -9.41 0.81 -37.00
CA GLN A 7 -10.38 0.97 -35.91
C GLN A 7 -10.08 0.06 -34.72
N GLY A 8 -9.63 -1.18 -34.99
CA GLY A 8 -9.18 -2.10 -33.95
C GLY A 8 -8.00 -1.55 -33.15
N LYS A 9 -6.95 -1.05 -33.84
CA LYS A 9 -5.79 -0.44 -33.18
C LYS A 9 -6.16 0.77 -32.33
N LEU A 10 -7.02 1.67 -32.84
CA LEU A 10 -7.48 2.84 -32.09
C LEU A 10 -8.20 2.43 -30.79
N LEU A 11 -9.07 1.43 -30.85
CA LEU A 11 -9.76 0.88 -29.68
C LEU A 11 -8.78 0.30 -28.64
N PHE A 12 -7.77 -0.44 -29.06
CA PHE A 12 -6.74 -0.98 -28.16
C PHE A 12 -5.91 0.12 -27.50
N LYS A 13 -5.53 1.17 -28.24
CA LYS A 13 -4.84 2.34 -27.66
C LYS A 13 -5.70 3.00 -26.56
N ILE A 14 -6.98 3.27 -26.84
CA ILE A 14 -7.89 3.92 -25.88
C ILE A 14 -8.06 3.06 -24.63
N LEU A 15 -8.30 1.76 -24.78
CA LEU A 15 -8.45 0.84 -23.64
C LEU A 15 -7.16 0.74 -22.82
N GLY A 16 -6.00 0.68 -23.47
CA GLY A 16 -4.70 0.67 -22.78
C GLY A 16 -4.46 1.95 -21.99
N VAL A 17 -4.73 3.13 -22.57
CA VAL A 17 -4.59 4.40 -21.85
C VAL A 17 -5.55 4.48 -20.66
N LEU A 18 -6.81 4.08 -20.83
CA LEU A 18 -7.79 4.05 -19.75
C LEU A 18 -7.34 3.12 -18.61
N ALA A 19 -6.86 1.92 -18.93
CA ALA A 19 -6.32 1.01 -17.94
C ALA A 19 -5.14 1.65 -17.19
N GLY A 20 -4.20 2.28 -17.89
CA GLY A 20 -3.06 2.96 -17.29
C GLY A 20 -3.46 4.08 -16.33
N ILE A 21 -4.46 4.90 -16.71
CA ILE A 21 -5.01 5.97 -15.86
C ILE A 21 -5.62 5.40 -14.58
N VAL A 22 -6.35 4.28 -14.66
CA VAL A 22 -6.93 3.62 -13.47
C VAL A 22 -5.85 3.21 -12.49
N PHE A 23 -4.76 2.59 -12.95
CA PHE A 23 -3.62 2.22 -12.10
C PHE A 23 -2.97 3.44 -11.43
N ILE A 24 -2.79 4.54 -12.18
CA ILE A 24 -2.26 5.80 -11.63
C ILE A 24 -3.20 6.36 -10.56
N ALA A 25 -4.51 6.38 -10.81
CA ALA A 25 -5.50 6.90 -9.87
C ALA A 25 -5.49 6.12 -8.55
N PHE A 26 -5.51 4.79 -8.60
CA PHE A 26 -5.40 3.95 -7.40
C PHE A 26 -4.07 4.17 -6.66
N GLY A 27 -2.95 4.23 -7.39
CA GLY A 27 -1.64 4.51 -6.79
C GLY A 27 -1.58 5.89 -6.11
N MET A 28 -2.24 6.91 -6.66
CA MET A 28 -2.34 8.22 -6.00
C MET A 28 -3.27 8.19 -4.78
N GLN A 29 -4.37 7.44 -4.86
CA GLN A 29 -5.31 7.29 -3.74
C GLN A 29 -4.65 6.62 -2.53
N GLU A 30 -3.94 5.50 -2.71
CA GLU A 30 -3.22 4.81 -1.62
C GLU A 30 -2.25 5.75 -0.90
N ARG A 31 -1.56 6.61 -1.67
CA ARG A 31 -0.62 7.60 -1.10
C ARG A 31 -1.33 8.72 -0.37
N SER A 32 -2.46 9.18 -0.89
CA SER A 32 -3.30 10.18 -0.23
C SER A 32 -3.83 9.65 1.10
N GLU A 33 -4.30 8.40 1.13
CA GLU A 33 -4.79 7.73 2.35
C GLU A 33 -3.67 7.55 3.38
N LEU A 34 -2.51 7.03 2.97
CA LEU A 34 -1.34 6.89 3.84
C LEU A 34 -0.92 8.25 4.39
N SER A 35 -0.78 9.27 3.53
CA SER A 35 -0.41 10.63 3.96
C SER A 35 -1.45 11.23 4.91
N ARG A 36 -2.74 11.01 4.65
CA ARG A 36 -3.82 11.48 5.49
C ARG A 36 -3.75 10.82 6.87
N THR A 37 -3.62 9.50 6.94
CA THR A 37 -3.51 8.77 8.21
C THR A 37 -2.28 9.19 8.98
N LEU A 38 -1.14 9.44 8.33
CA LEU A 38 0.04 9.99 9.01
C LEU A 38 -0.16 11.43 9.52
N LYS A 39 -0.99 12.24 8.85
CA LYS A 39 -1.25 13.65 9.24
C LYS A 39 -2.29 13.80 10.35
N ILE A 40 -3.35 12.99 10.32
CA ILE A 40 -4.50 13.14 11.25
C ILE A 40 -4.58 12.00 12.27
N GLY A 41 -3.82 10.93 12.06
CA GLY A 41 -3.77 9.79 12.94
C GLY A 41 -3.10 10.12 14.27
N LYS A 42 -3.43 9.34 15.28
CA LYS A 42 -2.78 9.39 16.59
C LYS A 42 -1.66 8.38 16.62
N HIS A 43 -0.55 8.78 17.24
CA HIS A 43 0.65 7.97 17.31
C HIS A 43 0.56 7.02 18.50
N ALA A 44 0.94 5.77 18.28
CA ALA A 44 1.14 4.79 19.34
C ALA A 44 2.40 3.98 19.06
N VAL A 45 3.05 3.51 20.12
CA VAL A 45 4.17 2.58 20.03
C VAL A 45 3.60 1.16 20.15
N VAL A 46 3.92 0.30 19.19
CA VAL A 46 3.56 -1.12 19.30
C VAL A 46 4.54 -1.84 20.21
N GLU A 47 4.01 -2.79 20.98
CA GLU A 47 4.80 -3.74 21.73
C GLU A 47 5.63 -4.62 20.77
N PRO A 48 6.82 -5.09 21.21
CA PRO A 48 7.62 -6.02 20.41
C PRO A 48 6.82 -7.27 20.02
N ILE A 49 6.85 -7.62 18.74
CA ILE A 49 6.22 -8.85 18.27
C ILE A 49 7.08 -10.06 18.62
N THR A 50 6.47 -11.12 19.13
CA THR A 50 7.16 -12.38 19.45
C THR A 50 7.19 -13.35 18.28
N GLN A 51 6.20 -13.26 17.39
CA GLN A 51 6.02 -14.15 16.25
C GLN A 51 5.43 -13.39 15.06
N TYR A 52 5.84 -13.76 13.86
CA TYR A 52 5.25 -13.29 12.61
C TYR A 52 5.15 -14.44 11.61
N THR A 53 4.17 -14.37 10.72
CA THR A 53 4.04 -15.27 9.57
C THR A 53 4.61 -14.56 8.35
N GLU A 54 5.50 -15.24 7.62
CA GLU A 54 6.00 -14.78 6.32
C GLU A 54 5.33 -15.57 5.20
N PHE A 55 4.74 -14.86 4.25
CA PHE A 55 4.20 -15.43 3.03
C PHE A 55 5.07 -15.00 1.84
N LYS A 56 5.82 -15.95 1.27
CA LYS A 56 6.66 -15.72 0.08
C LYS A 56 5.91 -16.13 -1.19
N LYS A 57 5.79 -15.20 -2.14
CA LYS A 57 5.29 -15.49 -3.49
C LYS A 57 6.18 -14.83 -4.52
N SER A 58 6.89 -15.65 -5.31
CA SER A 58 7.71 -15.31 -6.48
C SER A 58 8.21 -13.86 -6.55
N GLY A 59 9.17 -13.52 -5.69
CA GLY A 59 9.81 -12.19 -5.64
C GLY A 59 9.20 -11.19 -4.66
N SER A 60 8.15 -11.54 -3.92
CA SER A 60 7.55 -10.72 -2.87
C SER A 60 7.34 -11.51 -1.57
N SER A 61 7.68 -10.89 -0.44
CA SER A 61 7.37 -11.37 0.91
C SER A 61 6.31 -10.46 1.54
N THR A 62 5.21 -11.05 2.02
CA THR A 62 4.25 -10.37 2.89
C THR A 62 4.42 -10.88 4.30
N TYR A 63 4.60 -9.98 5.27
CA TYR A 63 4.73 -10.33 6.68
C TYR A 63 3.45 -9.96 7.40
N THR A 64 2.95 -10.86 8.26
CA THR A 64 1.76 -10.63 9.07
C THR A 64 2.06 -10.99 10.52
N ALA A 65 1.72 -10.09 11.44
CA ALA A 65 1.88 -10.30 12.87
C ALA A 65 0.66 -9.80 13.64
N GLU A 66 0.57 -10.20 14.91
CA GLU A 66 -0.35 -9.61 15.87
C GLU A 66 0.35 -8.43 16.55
N PHE A 67 -0.24 -7.25 16.46
CA PHE A 67 0.25 -6.03 17.05
C PHE A 67 -0.56 -5.65 18.27
N ARG A 68 0.16 -5.31 19.34
CA ARG A 68 -0.42 -4.84 20.59
C ARG A 68 0.01 -3.41 20.83
N PHE A 69 -0.93 -2.54 21.12
CA PHE A 69 -0.65 -1.15 21.43
C PHE A 69 -1.77 -0.57 22.29
N LYS A 70 -1.48 0.56 22.92
CA LYS A 70 -2.44 1.29 23.73
C LYS A 70 -2.82 2.58 23.01
N THR A 71 -4.11 2.84 22.86
CA THR A 71 -4.59 4.11 22.32
C THR A 71 -4.36 5.25 23.31
N GLU A 72 -4.47 6.50 22.84
CA GLU A 72 -4.43 7.70 23.68
C GLU A 72 -5.51 7.69 24.78
N SER A 73 -6.68 7.09 24.53
CA SER A 73 -7.75 6.91 25.53
C SER A 73 -7.44 5.83 26.57
N GLY A 74 -6.33 5.11 26.41
CA GLY A 74 -5.89 4.04 27.29
C GLY A 74 -6.49 2.67 26.96
N GLN A 75 -7.19 2.52 25.83
CA GLN A 75 -7.71 1.25 25.38
C GLN A 75 -6.58 0.37 24.86
N GLN A 76 -6.51 -0.88 25.32
CA GLN A 76 -5.57 -1.87 24.79
C GLN A 76 -6.13 -2.46 23.48
N MET A 77 -5.34 -2.41 22.42
CA MET A 77 -5.68 -2.94 21.10
C MET A 77 -4.82 -4.16 20.79
N VAL A 78 -5.44 -5.15 20.15
CA VAL A 78 -4.77 -6.34 19.62
C VAL A 78 -5.29 -6.55 18.20
N VAL A 79 -4.41 -6.37 17.21
CA VAL A 79 -4.82 -6.35 15.80
C VAL A 79 -3.84 -7.17 14.97
N LYS A 80 -4.35 -8.11 14.18
CA LYS A 80 -3.56 -8.83 13.19
C LYS A 80 -3.45 -7.96 11.94
N HIS A 81 -2.23 -7.56 11.59
CA HIS A 81 -2.00 -6.68 10.44
C HIS A 81 -0.76 -7.13 9.64
N SER A 82 -0.74 -6.78 8.37
CA SER A 82 0.44 -7.00 7.52
C SER A 82 1.39 -5.81 7.62
N PHE A 83 2.69 -6.06 7.50
CA PHE A 83 3.70 -5.00 7.62
C PHE A 83 4.78 -5.15 6.53
N PRO A 84 5.36 -4.02 6.08
CA PRO A 84 6.40 -4.03 5.06
C PRO A 84 7.74 -4.52 5.63
N GLU A 85 8.61 -4.99 4.75
CA GLU A 85 9.96 -5.48 5.11
C GLU A 85 10.81 -4.41 5.83
N GLU A 86 10.59 -3.14 5.50
CA GLU A 86 11.25 -1.98 6.12
C GLU A 86 11.12 -1.99 7.65
N VAL A 87 9.95 -2.40 8.16
CA VAL A 87 9.65 -2.42 9.60
C VAL A 87 10.16 -3.72 10.24
N LEU A 88 10.36 -4.79 9.46
CA LEU A 88 10.88 -6.06 9.97
C LEU A 88 12.27 -5.90 10.62
N ALA A 89 13.13 -5.06 10.04
CA ALA A 89 14.45 -4.78 10.60
C ALA A 89 14.38 -4.17 12.02
N GLU A 90 13.36 -3.34 12.27
CA GLU A 90 13.16 -2.69 13.57
C GLU A 90 12.65 -3.67 14.60
N PHE A 91 11.70 -4.54 14.23
CA PHE A 91 11.25 -5.63 15.08
C PHE A 91 12.38 -6.60 15.44
N LYS A 92 13.20 -6.99 14.46
CA LYS A 92 14.39 -7.86 14.71
C LYS A 92 15.42 -7.19 15.61
N ALA A 93 15.53 -5.87 15.56
CA ALA A 93 16.43 -5.09 16.39
C ALA A 93 15.83 -4.71 17.76
N ASN A 94 14.63 -5.19 18.11
CA ASN A 94 13.89 -4.79 19.31
C ASN A 94 13.76 -3.27 19.48
N ARG A 95 13.68 -2.54 18.36
CA ARG A 95 13.47 -1.10 18.39
C ARG A 95 11.97 -0.79 18.53
N PRO A 96 11.61 0.30 19.23
CA PRO A 96 10.23 0.76 19.27
C PRO A 96 9.75 1.06 17.85
N VAL A 97 8.63 0.45 17.46
CA VAL A 97 7.99 0.71 16.19
C VAL A 97 6.77 1.59 16.45
N GLU A 98 6.67 2.69 15.72
CA GLU A 98 5.55 3.62 15.82
C GLU A 98 4.52 3.38 14.72
N ILE A 99 3.25 3.45 15.10
CA ILE A 99 2.10 3.41 14.22
C ILE A 99 1.30 4.70 14.33
N ALA A 100 0.62 5.07 13.26
CA ALA A 100 -0.42 6.09 13.24
C ALA A 100 -1.77 5.41 13.00
N TYR A 101 -2.69 5.50 13.96
CA TYR A 101 -4.03 4.91 13.88
C TYR A 101 -5.10 6.00 13.76
N LEU A 102 -6.24 5.68 13.14
CA LEU A 102 -7.37 6.60 13.07
C LEU A 102 -8.14 6.60 14.41
N PRO A 103 -8.38 7.75 15.06
CA PRO A 103 -9.08 7.78 16.35
C PRO A 103 -10.48 7.16 16.32
N ASN A 104 -11.17 7.30 15.18
CA ASN A 104 -12.52 6.77 14.98
C ASN A 104 -12.52 5.27 14.64
N ASP A 105 -11.39 4.73 14.20
CA ASP A 105 -11.20 3.30 13.93
C ASP A 105 -9.76 2.90 14.25
N PRO A 106 -9.45 2.59 15.52
CA PRO A 106 -8.10 2.28 15.95
C PRO A 106 -7.54 0.99 15.35
N SER A 107 -8.40 0.13 14.77
CA SER A 107 -7.94 -1.09 14.09
C SER A 107 -7.25 -0.81 12.76
N SER A 108 -7.57 0.35 12.15
CA SER A 108 -6.93 0.85 10.94
C SER A 108 -5.74 1.72 11.31
N PHE A 109 -4.53 1.20 11.06
CA PHE A 109 -3.29 1.90 11.31
C PHE A 109 -2.26 1.68 10.21
N VAL A 110 -1.33 2.61 10.10
CA VAL A 110 -0.16 2.53 9.22
C VAL A 110 1.10 2.66 10.05
N PHE A 111 2.22 2.08 9.59
CA PHE A 111 3.50 2.27 10.26
C PHE A 111 4.06 3.64 9.89
N VAL A 112 4.58 4.39 10.87
CA VAL A 112 5.08 5.77 10.62
C VAL A 112 6.23 5.77 9.60
N LYS A 113 7.02 4.70 9.56
CA LYS A 113 8.13 4.52 8.62
C LYS A 113 7.75 3.85 7.31
N GLN A 114 6.49 3.48 7.13
CA GLN A 114 6.03 2.84 5.90
C GLN A 114 6.21 3.79 4.71
N ALA A 115 7.07 3.40 3.76
CA ALA A 115 7.20 4.16 2.53
C ALA A 115 5.95 3.99 1.65
N SER A 116 5.54 5.09 1.02
CA SER A 116 4.53 5.03 -0.04
C SER A 116 5.11 4.35 -1.29
N SER A 117 4.47 3.26 -1.72
CA SER A 117 4.82 2.60 -2.97
C SER A 117 4.46 3.47 -4.18
N TRP A 118 5.40 3.61 -5.12
CA TRP A 118 5.15 4.25 -6.43
C TRP A 118 4.81 3.23 -7.52
N THR A 119 4.83 1.94 -7.20
CA THR A 119 4.77 0.87 -8.19
C THR A 119 3.52 0.96 -9.06
N LEU A 120 2.34 1.18 -8.47
CA LEU A 120 1.10 1.33 -9.24
C LEU A 120 1.12 2.53 -10.19
N VAL A 121 1.69 3.65 -9.74
CA VAL A 121 1.83 4.87 -10.56
C VAL A 121 2.80 4.62 -11.72
N LEU A 122 3.94 3.99 -11.46
CA LEU A 122 4.94 3.66 -12.48
C LEU A 122 4.41 2.64 -13.49
N VAL A 123 3.74 1.58 -13.04
CA VAL A 123 3.13 0.57 -13.91
C VAL A 123 2.02 1.18 -14.76
N GLY A 124 1.14 1.99 -14.16
CA GLY A 124 0.09 2.67 -14.90
C GLY A 124 0.62 3.67 -15.94
N GLY A 125 1.66 4.43 -15.59
CA GLY A 125 2.35 5.35 -16.50
C GLY A 125 3.03 4.62 -17.66
N ALA A 126 3.76 3.54 -17.39
CA ALA A 126 4.40 2.72 -18.40
C ALA A 126 3.37 2.10 -19.36
N LEU A 127 2.25 1.61 -18.83
CA LEU A 127 1.18 1.00 -19.62
C LEU A 127 0.47 2.04 -20.51
N ALA A 128 0.20 3.24 -20.00
CA ALA A 128 -0.37 4.33 -20.79
C ALA A 128 0.58 4.78 -21.92
N LEU A 129 1.88 4.92 -21.63
CA LEU A 129 2.89 5.27 -22.62
C LEU A 129 3.04 4.19 -23.70
N ALA A 130 3.09 2.91 -23.30
CA ALA A 130 3.14 1.79 -24.23
C ALA A 130 1.90 1.75 -25.14
N ALA A 131 0.71 2.01 -24.58
CA ALA A 131 -0.53 2.08 -25.35
C ALA A 131 -0.55 3.23 -26.35
N LEU A 132 0.08 4.36 -26.06
CA LEU A 132 0.17 5.50 -26.98
C LEU A 132 1.21 5.29 -28.09
N LEU A 133 2.39 4.75 -27.73
CA LEU A 133 3.57 4.71 -28.59
C LEU A 133 3.70 3.42 -29.41
N LEU A 134 3.21 2.27 -28.91
CA LEU A 134 3.52 0.95 -29.49
C LEU A 134 2.31 0.21 -30.09
N LEU A 135 1.09 0.45 -29.60
CA LEU A 135 -0.17 -0.10 -30.14
C LEU A 135 -0.77 0.83 -31.18
#